data_AF-A0A2V9SVV1-F1
#
_entry.id   AF-A0A2V9SVV1-F1
#
_cell.length_a   1.000
_cell.length_b   1.000
_cell.length_c   1.000
_cell.angle_alpha   90.00
_cell.angle_beta   90.00
_cell.angle_gamma   90.00
#
_symmetry.space_group_name_H-M   'P 1'
#
loop_
_entity.id
_entity.type
_entity.pdbx_description
1 polymer ?
#
loop_
_entity_poly.entity_id
_entity_poly.type
_entity_poly.pdbx_seq_one_letter_code
_entity_poly.pdbx_strand_id
1 'polypeptide(L)' 'MTDDRTILITGVTGNQGGAVARSLEGRGFRLRGLTRKPDSERAVALARHVDIVKGDLDDEAT' A
#
# COMPACT_ATOMS: atom_id res chain seq x y z
N MET A 1 -19.99 -1.83 -10.47
CA MET A 1 -18.63 -2.00 -11.06
C MET A 1 -17.58 -1.30 -10.20
N THR A 2 -17.42 -1.72 -8.95
CA THR A 2 -16.40 -1.15 -8.03
C THR A 2 -15.09 -1.92 -8.06
N ASP A 3 -15.13 -3.20 -8.48
CA ASP A 3 -14.05 -4.18 -8.35
C ASP A 3 -12.77 -3.87 -9.16
N ASP A 4 -12.86 -3.00 -10.17
CA ASP A 4 -11.71 -2.69 -11.03
C ASP A 4 -10.84 -1.52 -10.55
N ARG A 5 -11.31 -0.73 -9.58
CA ARG A 5 -10.59 0.49 -9.17
C ARG A 5 -9.46 0.15 -8.20
N THR A 6 -8.24 0.45 -8.64
CA THR A 6 -7.03 0.27 -7.84
C THR A 6 -6.65 1.59 -7.17
N ILE A 7 -6.33 1.56 -5.87
CA ILE A 7 -5.82 2.70 -5.12
C ILE A 7 -4.36 2.43 -4.77
N LEU A 8 -3.46 3.29 -5.23
CA LEU A 8 -2.08 3.32 -4.78
C LEU A 8 -1.96 4.20 -3.53
N ILE A 9 -1.40 3.65 -2.47
CA ILE A 9 -1.11 4.34 -1.21
C ILE A 9 0.39 4.55 -1.14
N THR A 10 0.83 5.80 -1.27
CA THR A 10 2.21 6.19 -0.97
C THR A 10 2.40 6.34 0.53
N GLY A 11 3.61 6.09 1.02
CA GLY A 11 3.87 6.14 2.46
C GLY A 11 3.05 5.14 3.27
N VAL A 12 2.74 3.96 2.68
CA VAL A 12 1.84 2.96 3.26
C VAL A 12 2.30 2.46 4.63
N THR A 13 3.61 2.45 4.89
CA THR A 13 4.19 2.05 6.19
C THR A 13 4.18 3.18 7.24
N GLY A 14 3.75 4.38 6.87
CA GLY A 14 3.58 5.51 7.79
C GLY A 14 2.26 5.47 8.55
N ASN A 15 2.12 6.35 9.53
CA ASN A 15 0.92 6.39 10.38
C ASN A 15 -0.37 6.65 9.59
N GLN A 16 -0.30 7.54 8.59
CA GLN A 16 -1.45 7.90 7.76
C GLN A 16 -1.74 6.81 6.71
N GLY A 17 -0.76 6.49 5.88
CA GLY A 17 -0.92 5.50 4.80
C GLY A 17 -1.36 4.13 5.32
N GLY A 18 -0.80 3.68 6.45
CA GLY A 18 -1.16 2.38 7.04
C GLY A 18 -2.55 2.37 7.66
N ALA A 19 -3.02 3.50 8.19
CA ALA A 19 -4.40 3.65 8.66
C ALA A 19 -5.39 3.66 7.48
N VAL A 20 -5.03 4.34 6.39
CA VAL A 20 -5.83 4.34 5.15
C VAL A 20 -5.96 2.93 4.59
N ALA A 21 -4.84 2.19 4.45
CA ALA A 21 -4.85 0.81 3.96
C ALA A 21 -5.80 -0.09 4.77
N ARG A 22 -5.70 -0.03 6.11
CA ARG A 22 -6.60 -0.76 7.01
C ARG A 22 -8.07 -0.34 6.89
N SER A 23 -8.32 0.95 6.71
CA SER A 23 -9.69 1.46 6.63
C SER A 23 -10.41 1.09 5.32
N LEU A 24 -9.63 0.89 4.24
CA LEU A 24 -10.14 0.61 2.90
C LEU A 24 -10.24 -0.88 2.57
N GLU A 25 -9.62 -1.75 3.37
CA GLU A 25 -9.72 -3.20 3.23
C GLU A 25 -11.20 -3.64 3.17
N GLY A 26 -11.52 -4.52 2.21
CA GLY A 26 -12.87 -5.07 2.04
C GLY A 26 -13.89 -4.08 1.47
N ARG A 27 -13.54 -2.82 1.15
CA ARG A 27 -14.46 -1.83 0.57
C ARG A 27 -14.64 -1.94 -0.95
N GLY A 28 -14.18 -3.03 -1.56
CA GLY A 28 -14.29 -3.26 -3.00
C GLY A 28 -13.28 -2.50 -3.85
N PHE A 29 -12.12 -2.16 -3.29
CA PHE A 29 -10.97 -1.61 -4.02
C PHE A 29 -9.83 -2.61 -4.02
N ARG A 30 -9.05 -2.63 -5.10
CA ARG A 30 -7.72 -3.24 -5.09
C ARG A 30 -6.74 -2.25 -4.48
N LEU A 31 -6.07 -2.63 -3.40
CA LEU A 31 -5.13 -1.75 -2.71
C LEU A 31 -3.70 -2.13 -3.06
N ARG A 32 -2.89 -1.14 -3.44
CA ARG A 32 -1.44 -1.25 -3.59
C ARG A 32 -0.73 -0.26 -2.67
N GLY A 33 0.33 -0.70 -2.03
CA GLY A 33 1.09 0.06 -1.05
C GLY A 33 2.54 0.21 -1.48
N LEU A 34 2.99 1.44 -1.68
CA LEU A 34 4.38 1.72 -2.05
C LEU A 34 5.26 1.86 -0.81
N THR A 35 6.36 1.14 -0.78
CA THR A 35 7.39 1.29 0.26
C THR A 35 8.80 1.04 -0.30
N ARG A 36 9.79 1.74 0.26
CA ARG A 36 11.20 1.49 -0.05
C ARG A 36 11.72 0.18 0.52
N LYS A 37 11.04 -0.36 1.55
CA LYS A 37 11.47 -1.53 2.33
C LYS A 37 10.30 -2.52 2.51
N PRO A 38 9.99 -3.33 1.49
CA PRO A 38 8.90 -4.31 1.54
C PRO A 38 9.07 -5.35 2.66
N ASP A 39 10.31 -5.62 3.05
CA ASP A 39 10.65 -6.65 4.05
C ASP A 39 10.63 -6.10 5.49
N SER A 40 10.34 -4.81 5.67
CA SER A 40 10.26 -4.21 7.00
C SER A 40 9.07 -4.76 7.80
N GLU A 41 9.20 -4.83 9.13
CA GLU A 41 8.13 -5.33 10.01
C GLU A 41 6.77 -4.65 9.75
N ARG A 42 6.78 -3.34 9.50
CA ARG A 42 5.55 -2.57 9.19
C ARG A 42 4.96 -2.96 7.84
N ALA A 43 5.78 -3.21 6.83
CA ALA A 43 5.31 -3.62 5.51
C ALA A 43 4.75 -5.05 5.55
N VAL A 44 5.45 -5.99 6.20
CA VAL A 44 4.99 -7.36 6.42
C VAL A 44 3.66 -7.38 7.18
N ALA A 45 3.52 -6.56 8.22
CA ALA A 45 2.26 -6.44 8.96
C ALA A 45 1.10 -5.88 8.13
N LEU A 46 1.37 -5.14 7.05
CA LEU A 46 0.37 -4.57 6.15
C LEU A 46 0.06 -5.45 4.95
N ALA A 47 0.90 -6.44 4.62
CA ALA A 47 0.76 -7.29 3.44
C ALA A 47 -0.57 -8.08 3.37
N ARG A 48 -1.25 -8.29 4.51
CA ARG A 48 -2.59 -8.90 4.53
C ARG A 48 -3.70 -7.96 4.06
N HIS A 49 -3.48 -6.64 4.13
CA HIS A 49 -4.47 -5.60 3.85
C HIS A 49 -4.28 -4.94 2.49
N VAL A 50 -3.06 -4.99 1.95
CA VAL A 50 -2.65 -4.23 0.77
C VAL A 50 -1.50 -4.96 0.06
N ASP A 51 -1.52 -4.96 -1.27
CA ASP A 51 -0.43 -5.50 -2.10
C ASP A 51 0.81 -4.59 -1.98
N ILE A 52 1.87 -5.08 -1.33
CA ILE A 52 3.08 -4.29 -1.05
C ILE A 52 4.02 -4.34 -2.25
N VAL A 53 4.35 -3.16 -2.77
CA VAL A 53 5.26 -3.00 -3.91
C VAL A 53 6.47 -2.16 -3.48
N LYS A 54 7.66 -2.60 -3.91
CA LYS A 54 8.87 -1.81 -3.73
C LYS A 54 8.89 -0.64 -4.72
N GLY A 55 9.17 0.55 -4.23
CA GLY A 55 9.51 1.70 -5.06
C GLY A 55 9.89 2.91 -4.23
N ASP A 56 10.48 3.89 -4.89
CA ASP A 56 10.92 5.14 -4.29
C ASP A 56 10.38 6.31 -5.12
N LEU A 57 9.80 7.33 -4.48
CA LEU A 57 9.22 8.46 -5.20
C LEU A 57 10.29 9.39 -5.79
N ASP A 58 11.52 9.29 -5.28
CA ASP A 58 12.67 10.06 -5.75
C ASP A 58 13.44 9.34 -6.89
N ASP A 59 12.98 8.16 -7.30
CA ASP A 59 13.60 7.35 -8.37
C ASP A 59 12.61 7.16 -9.53
N GLU A 60 12.76 7.95 -10.59
CA GLU A 60 11.88 7.89 -11.78
C GLU A 60 11.96 6.55 -12.53
N ALA A 61 13.08 5.82 -12.39
CA ALA A 61 13.30 4.55 -13.10
C ALA A 61 12.61 3.36 -12.43
N THR A 62 12.07 3.53 -11.21
CA THR A 62 11.54 2.45 -10.36
C THR A 62 10.11 2.72 -9.90
#